data_AF-A0AAU9H6V1-F1
#
_entry.id   AF-A0AAU9H6V1-F1
#
_cell.length_a   1.000
_cell.length_b   1.000
_cell.length_c   1.000
_cell.angle_alpha   90.00
_cell.angle_beta   90.00
_cell.angle_gamma   90.00
#
_symmetry.space_group_name_H-M   'P 1'
#
loop_
_entity.id
_entity.type
_entity.pdbx_description
1 polymer ?
#
loop_
_entity_poly.entity_id
_entity_poly.type
_entity_poly.pdbx_seq_one_letter_code
_entity_poly.pdbx_strand_id
1 'polypeptide(L)'
;MITHDEAKKNYQVNPTVKAMIDDIQAKYKAESFKVVIDNSPVKLSGDRMDVRVRETNLGNAVADALLDYGQSDFTHKSNLAVTNGGGLRETIAKDKPITKGDIIAVLPFGNSVAQIQVTGQNIYDMFVKSLGSILQVDESGKNVFDENGQPLLEPSGGFLQVAGARVYYDTTLPTEKRILSIDILDPETGVYKPLNTTETYYLVTNDFLACWW
;
A
#
# COMPACT_ATOMS: atom_id res chain seq x y z
N MET A 1 38.42 -14.09 -3.80
CA MET A 1 37.21 -13.27 -3.61
C MET A 1 37.51 -12.37 -2.43
N ILE A 2 37.59 -11.05 -2.62
CA ILE A 2 37.88 -10.11 -1.52
C ILE A 2 36.58 -9.95 -0.73
N THR A 3 36.63 -10.17 0.57
CA THR A 3 35.46 -10.00 1.44
C THR A 3 35.12 -8.51 1.62
N HIS A 4 33.87 -8.18 1.96
CA HIS A 4 33.43 -6.80 2.24
C HIS A 4 34.33 -6.10 3.28
N ASP A 5 34.79 -6.87 4.28
CA ASP A 5 35.66 -6.36 5.34
C ASP A 5 37.11 -6.17 4.90
N GLU A 6 37.61 -6.95 3.94
CA GLU A 6 38.92 -6.72 3.30
C GLU A 6 38.90 -5.53 2.34
N ALA A 7 37.78 -5.30 1.64
CA ALA A 7 37.61 -4.14 0.77
C ALA A 7 37.58 -2.81 1.56
N LYS A 8 37.00 -2.82 2.78
CA LYS A 8 37.01 -1.66 3.68
C LYS A 8 38.40 -1.26 4.18
N LYS A 9 39.34 -2.20 4.30
CA LYS A 9 40.69 -1.93 4.82
C LYS A 9 41.58 -1.14 3.87
N ASN A 10 41.32 -1.19 2.56
CA ASN A 10 42.16 -0.57 1.53
C ASN A 10 41.48 0.54 0.72
N TYR A 11 40.26 0.94 1.08
CA TYR A 11 39.56 2.02 0.39
C TYR A 11 39.93 3.39 0.97
N GLN A 12 40.54 4.25 0.14
CA GLN A 12 40.67 5.66 0.45
C GLN A 12 39.40 6.40 0.00
N VAL A 13 38.69 6.99 0.97
CA VAL A 13 37.53 7.82 0.68
C VAL A 13 37.98 9.02 -0.14
N ASN A 14 37.48 9.14 -1.38
CA ASN A 14 37.77 10.29 -2.21
C ASN A 14 37.14 11.55 -1.56
N PRO A 15 37.92 12.59 -1.24
CA PRO A 15 37.41 13.77 -0.51
C PRO A 15 36.36 14.54 -1.30
N THR A 16 36.45 14.56 -2.63
CA THR A 16 35.44 15.18 -3.51
C THR A 16 34.12 14.42 -3.46
N VAL A 17 34.17 13.08 -3.55
CA VAL A 17 32.97 12.23 -3.45
C VAL A 17 32.36 12.34 -2.05
N LYS A 18 33.18 12.37 -1.00
CA LYS A 18 32.72 12.58 0.38
C LYS A 18 31.99 13.92 0.53
N ALA A 19 32.56 15.01 0.02
CA ALA A 19 31.92 16.32 0.08
C ALA A 19 30.56 16.33 -0.65
N MET A 20 30.45 15.65 -1.79
CA MET A 20 29.17 15.50 -2.50
C MET A 20 28.15 14.70 -1.68
N ILE A 21 28.57 13.59 -1.06
CA ILE A 21 27.69 12.79 -0.20
C ILE A 21 27.23 13.61 1.01
N ASP A 22 28.14 14.33 1.67
CA ASP A 22 27.82 15.15 2.84
C ASP A 22 26.81 16.26 2.48
N ASP A 23 26.96 16.93 1.32
CA ASP A 23 26.02 17.93 0.81
C ASP A 23 24.63 17.33 0.50
N ILE A 24 24.59 16.18 -0.18
CA ILE A 24 23.33 15.46 -0.49
C ILE A 24 22.64 15.04 0.81
N GLN A 25 23.39 14.51 1.78
CA GLN A 25 22.83 14.11 3.08
C GLN A 25 22.30 15.31 3.86
N ALA A 26 22.96 16.45 3.81
CA ALA A 26 22.49 17.68 4.47
C ALA A 26 21.16 18.16 3.84
N LYS A 27 21.07 18.18 2.51
CA LYS A 27 19.83 18.52 1.78
C LYS A 27 18.70 17.54 2.08
N TYR A 28 19.00 16.23 2.05
CA TYR A 28 18.02 15.19 2.35
C TYR A 28 17.50 15.31 3.79
N LYS A 29 18.38 15.53 4.78
CA LYS A 29 17.97 15.78 6.16
C LYS A 29 17.04 17.00 6.23
N ALA A 30 17.45 18.12 5.64
CA ALA A 30 16.65 19.34 5.65
C ALA A 30 15.25 19.14 5.06
N GLU A 31 15.12 18.40 3.95
CA GLU A 31 13.82 18.09 3.35
C GLU A 31 13.01 17.09 4.18
N SER A 32 13.64 16.01 4.67
CA SER A 32 12.95 14.96 5.43
C SER A 32 12.40 15.46 6.77
N PHE A 33 13.04 16.45 7.42
CA PHE A 33 12.55 17.05 8.66
C PHE A 33 11.41 18.06 8.46
N LYS A 34 11.01 18.39 7.22
CA LYS A 34 9.89 19.31 7.00
C LYS A 34 8.61 18.68 7.50
N VAL A 35 7.98 19.34 8.48
CA VAL A 35 6.66 18.99 8.99
C VAL A 35 5.61 19.29 7.92
N VAL A 36 4.77 18.31 7.64
CA VAL A 36 3.63 18.38 6.72
C VAL A 36 2.33 18.51 7.49
N ILE A 37 2.22 17.81 8.64
CA ILE A 37 1.07 17.89 9.55
C ILE A 37 1.63 18.04 10.96
N ASP A 38 1.21 19.08 11.69
CA ASP A 38 1.75 19.38 13.03
C ASP A 38 1.39 18.34 14.08
N ASN A 39 0.24 17.68 13.94
CA ASN A 39 -0.20 16.65 14.87
C ASN A 39 -1.14 15.63 14.23
N SER A 40 -0.82 14.34 14.35
CA SER A 40 -1.74 13.25 14.03
C SER A 40 -2.56 12.84 15.25
N PRO A 41 -3.90 12.98 15.27
CA PRO A 41 -4.72 12.59 16.41
C PRO A 41 -4.83 11.06 16.58
N VAL A 42 -4.41 10.28 15.57
CA VAL A 42 -4.47 8.82 15.55
C VAL A 42 -3.12 8.22 15.17
N LYS A 43 -2.85 7.01 15.65
CA LYS A 43 -1.73 6.18 15.14
C LYS A 43 -2.14 5.69 13.76
N LEU A 44 -1.35 5.95 12.72
CA LEU A 44 -1.58 5.36 11.40
C LEU A 44 -0.81 4.03 11.34
N SER A 45 -1.52 2.91 11.45
CA SER A 45 -0.90 1.58 11.58
C SER A 45 -0.35 1.09 10.24
N GLY A 46 0.97 1.02 10.16
CA GLY A 46 1.69 0.38 9.06
C GLY A 46 2.30 -0.97 9.44
N ASP A 47 1.82 -1.58 10.53
CA ASP A 47 2.36 -2.85 11.01
C ASP A 47 2.19 -3.94 9.95
N ARG A 48 3.27 -4.68 9.70
CA ARG A 48 3.29 -5.77 8.71
C ARG A 48 2.19 -6.80 8.95
N MET A 49 1.88 -7.08 10.22
CA MET A 49 0.85 -8.05 10.61
C MET A 49 -0.56 -7.50 10.48
N ASP A 50 -0.73 -6.21 10.19
CA ASP A 50 -2.02 -5.58 9.94
C ASP A 50 -2.22 -5.32 8.44
N VAL A 51 -1.35 -4.49 7.84
CA VAL A 51 -1.53 -3.98 6.46
C VAL A 51 -1.56 -5.06 5.39
N ARG A 52 -1.16 -6.28 5.75
CA ARG A 52 -1.04 -7.45 4.86
C ARG A 52 -2.15 -8.48 5.03
N VAL A 53 -3.06 -8.26 5.98
CA VAL A 53 -4.10 -9.24 6.31
C VAL A 53 -5.47 -8.61 6.53
N ARG A 54 -5.51 -7.28 6.75
CA ARG A 54 -6.73 -6.52 7.03
C ARG A 54 -6.61 -5.06 6.60
N GLU A 55 -7.76 -4.39 6.58
CA GLU A 55 -7.85 -2.94 6.40
C GLU A 55 -7.15 -2.19 7.53
N THR A 56 -6.46 -1.11 7.19
CA THR A 56 -5.78 -0.24 8.17
C THR A 56 -6.04 1.22 7.85
N ASN A 57 -6.07 2.07 8.87
CA ASN A 57 -6.24 3.50 8.67
C ASN A 57 -5.10 4.17 7.89
N LEU A 58 -3.85 3.65 7.98
CA LEU A 58 -2.76 4.11 7.13
C LEU A 58 -3.00 3.70 5.66
N GLY A 59 -3.42 2.45 5.45
CA GLY A 59 -3.79 1.95 4.12
C GLY A 59 -4.88 2.79 3.47
N ASN A 60 -5.93 3.13 4.23
CA ASN A 60 -7.00 4.01 3.78
C ASN A 60 -6.48 5.40 3.45
N ALA A 61 -5.70 6.02 4.33
CA ALA A 61 -5.14 7.35 4.08
C ALA A 61 -4.29 7.40 2.80
N VAL A 62 -3.49 6.36 2.53
CA VAL A 62 -2.69 6.26 1.30
C VAL A 62 -3.57 6.01 0.08
N ALA A 63 -4.54 5.09 0.17
CA ALA A 63 -5.43 4.77 -0.94
C ALA A 63 -6.35 5.96 -1.28
N ASP A 64 -6.86 6.69 -0.29
CA ASP A 64 -7.64 7.90 -0.47
C ASP A 64 -6.81 9.00 -1.15
N ALA A 65 -5.55 9.19 -0.75
CA ALA A 65 -4.65 10.13 -1.41
C ALA A 65 -4.35 9.73 -2.87
N LEU A 66 -4.22 8.42 -3.15
CA LEU A 66 -4.09 7.92 -4.52
C LEU A 66 -5.35 8.18 -5.34
N LEU A 67 -6.53 7.96 -4.74
CA LEU A 67 -7.81 8.17 -5.42
C LEU A 67 -8.05 9.64 -5.73
N ASP A 68 -7.78 10.53 -4.76
CA ASP A 68 -7.86 11.98 -4.93
C ASP A 68 -7.01 12.43 -6.12
N TYR A 69 -5.72 12.06 -6.14
CA TYR A 69 -4.82 12.31 -7.28
C TYR A 69 -5.33 11.67 -8.59
N GLY A 70 -5.89 10.47 -8.51
CA GLY A 70 -6.53 9.75 -9.60
C GLY A 70 -7.76 10.45 -10.20
N GLN A 71 -8.41 11.31 -9.43
CA GLN A 71 -9.61 12.04 -9.83
C GLN A 71 -9.29 13.49 -10.26
N SER A 72 -8.19 14.07 -9.76
CA SER A 72 -7.80 15.46 -10.05
C SER A 72 -6.78 15.61 -11.17
N ASP A 73 -5.76 14.75 -11.24
CA ASP A 73 -4.55 15.01 -12.03
C ASP A 73 -4.43 14.17 -13.31
N PHE A 74 -5.29 13.15 -13.47
CA PHE A 74 -5.36 12.35 -14.70
C PHE A 74 -6.50 12.80 -15.62
N THR A 75 -6.38 12.46 -16.91
CA THR A 75 -7.39 12.77 -17.94
C THR A 75 -8.76 12.16 -17.64
N HIS A 76 -8.75 10.94 -17.08
CA HIS A 76 -9.97 10.24 -16.70
C HIS A 76 -10.07 10.21 -15.17
N LYS A 77 -11.27 10.33 -14.63
CA LYS A 77 -11.45 10.17 -13.18
C LYS A 77 -11.37 8.70 -12.81
N SER A 78 -10.47 8.36 -11.91
CA SER A 78 -10.39 7.00 -11.36
C SER A 78 -11.64 6.63 -10.56
N ASN A 79 -12.14 5.42 -10.80
CA ASN A 79 -13.20 4.79 -10.02
C ASN A 79 -12.69 4.29 -8.67
N LEU A 80 -11.49 3.74 -8.65
CA LEU A 80 -10.88 3.15 -7.46
C LEU A 80 -9.37 3.37 -7.42
N ALA A 81 -8.84 3.32 -6.21
CA ALA A 81 -7.41 3.26 -5.97
C ALA A 81 -7.06 2.02 -5.17
N VAL A 82 -5.91 1.43 -5.48
CA VAL A 82 -5.37 0.30 -4.71
C VAL A 82 -3.89 0.50 -4.43
N THR A 83 -3.46 0.00 -3.28
CA THR A 83 -2.03 -0.17 -2.96
C THR A 83 -1.86 -1.45 -2.17
N ASN A 84 -0.78 -2.19 -2.41
CA ASN A 84 -0.55 -3.45 -1.72
C ASN A 84 0.12 -3.20 -0.36
N GLY A 85 -0.28 -3.95 0.66
CA GLY A 85 0.28 -3.87 2.02
C GLY A 85 1.78 -4.14 2.09
N GLY A 86 2.35 -4.84 1.11
CA GLY A 86 3.80 -5.00 0.96
C GLY A 86 4.55 -3.68 0.73
N GLY A 87 3.87 -2.69 0.13
CA GLY A 87 4.35 -1.35 -0.18
C GLY A 87 4.33 -0.38 1.00
N LEU A 88 3.53 -0.66 2.04
CA LEU A 88 3.45 0.14 3.26
C LEU A 88 4.44 -0.39 4.30
N ARG A 89 5.39 0.46 4.70
CA ARG A 89 6.61 -0.02 5.38
C ARG A 89 6.80 0.47 6.79
N GLU A 90 6.05 1.46 7.24
CA GLU A 90 6.24 2.04 8.56
C GLU A 90 4.95 2.58 9.17
N THR A 91 4.93 2.71 10.50
CA THR A 91 3.82 3.29 11.26
C THR A 91 4.09 4.76 11.55
N ILE A 92 3.08 5.61 11.38
CA ILE A 92 3.15 7.00 11.84
C ILE A 92 2.55 7.08 13.25
N ALA A 93 3.35 7.60 14.18
CA ALA A 93 2.99 7.68 15.58
C ALA A 93 1.86 8.70 15.83
N LYS A 94 1.00 8.38 16.80
CA LYS A 94 -0.02 9.28 17.33
C LYS A 94 0.64 10.44 18.09
N ASP A 95 -0.04 11.59 18.11
CA ASP A 95 0.27 12.75 18.95
C ASP A 95 1.68 13.33 18.67
N LYS A 96 2.13 13.20 17.42
CA LYS A 96 3.42 13.71 16.91
C LYS A 96 3.24 14.42 15.57
N PRO A 97 4.16 15.34 15.21
CA PRO A 97 4.24 15.90 13.87
C PRO A 97 4.54 14.81 12.84
N ILE A 98 3.88 14.86 11.69
CA ILE A 98 4.19 14.06 10.52
C ILE A 98 5.12 14.86 9.62
N THR A 99 6.28 14.31 9.34
CA THR A 99 7.29 14.90 8.45
C THR A 99 7.28 14.26 7.07
N LYS A 100 7.93 14.90 6.10
CA LYS A 100 8.21 14.26 4.80
C LYS A 100 9.01 12.96 4.96
N GLY A 101 9.91 12.91 5.94
CA GLY A 101 10.69 11.72 6.26
C GLY A 101 9.80 10.55 6.68
N ASP A 102 8.75 10.81 7.47
CA ASP A 102 7.79 9.78 7.87
C ASP A 102 7.01 9.25 6.66
N ILE A 103 6.57 10.14 5.75
CA ILE A 103 5.90 9.74 4.51
C ILE A 103 6.82 8.89 3.62
N ILE A 104 8.09 9.29 3.48
CA ILE A 104 9.11 8.51 2.75
C ILE A 104 9.35 7.17 3.43
N ALA A 105 9.36 7.11 4.75
CA ALA A 105 9.51 5.85 5.49
C ALA A 105 8.34 4.89 5.26
N VAL A 106 7.11 5.41 5.14
CA VAL A 106 5.92 4.60 4.78
C VAL A 106 6.01 4.09 3.34
N LEU A 107 6.41 4.93 2.38
CA LEU A 107 6.47 4.63 0.93
C LEU A 107 7.91 4.74 0.37
N PRO A 108 8.85 3.86 0.77
CA PRO A 108 10.28 4.09 0.57
C PRO A 108 10.80 3.71 -0.82
N PHE A 109 9.97 3.15 -1.69
CA PHE A 109 10.41 2.54 -2.96
C PHE A 109 10.54 3.55 -4.11
N GLY A 110 10.06 4.79 -3.95
CA GLY A 110 10.09 5.78 -5.02
C GLY A 110 9.20 5.43 -6.21
N ASN A 111 8.16 4.61 -5.98
CA ASN A 111 7.17 4.24 -6.98
C ASN A 111 6.44 5.49 -7.51
N SER A 112 6.14 5.50 -8.80
CA SER A 112 5.29 6.52 -9.40
C SER A 112 3.81 6.14 -9.31
N VAL A 113 2.92 7.14 -9.27
CA VAL A 113 1.47 6.92 -9.38
C VAL A 113 1.12 6.71 -10.85
N ALA A 114 0.36 5.66 -11.14
CA ALA A 114 -0.07 5.27 -12.48
C ALA A 114 -1.60 5.09 -12.51
N GLN A 115 -2.22 5.53 -13.60
CA GLN A 115 -3.61 5.23 -13.91
C GLN A 115 -3.66 4.23 -15.07
N ILE A 116 -4.44 3.17 -14.89
CA ILE A 116 -4.66 2.14 -15.91
C ILE A 116 -6.14 1.96 -16.17
N GLN A 117 -6.45 1.48 -17.36
CA GLN A 117 -7.79 1.07 -17.76
C GLN A 117 -7.92 -0.44 -17.58
N VAL A 118 -8.92 -0.88 -16.83
CA VAL A 118 -9.14 -2.30 -16.49
C VAL A 118 -10.59 -2.70 -16.69
N THR A 119 -10.83 -3.96 -17.04
CA THR A 119 -12.20 -4.49 -17.04
C THR A 119 -12.66 -4.81 -15.62
N GLY A 120 -13.97 -4.88 -15.40
CA GLY A 120 -14.51 -5.33 -14.12
C GLY A 120 -14.07 -6.76 -13.77
N GLN A 121 -13.86 -7.63 -14.78
CA GLN A 121 -13.28 -8.94 -14.55
C GLN A 121 -11.84 -8.86 -14.00
N ASN A 122 -11.02 -7.95 -14.53
CA ASN A 122 -9.66 -7.76 -13.98
C ASN A 122 -9.69 -7.27 -12.53
N ILE A 123 -10.64 -6.41 -12.17
CA ILE A 123 -10.84 -5.97 -10.78
C ILE A 123 -11.22 -7.16 -9.89
N TYR A 124 -12.14 -8.00 -10.34
CA TYR A 124 -12.53 -9.21 -9.61
C TYR A 124 -11.32 -10.14 -9.39
N ASP A 125 -10.60 -10.47 -10.46
CA ASP A 125 -9.44 -11.38 -10.41
C ASP A 125 -8.30 -10.82 -9.53
N MET A 126 -8.10 -9.49 -9.56
CA MET A 126 -7.18 -8.81 -8.68
C MET A 126 -7.54 -9.04 -7.20
N PHE A 127 -8.81 -8.88 -6.82
CA PHE A 127 -9.23 -9.12 -5.44
C PHE A 127 -9.17 -10.60 -5.06
N VAL A 128 -9.43 -11.52 -5.99
CA VAL A 128 -9.25 -12.96 -5.74
C VAL A 128 -7.79 -13.25 -5.40
N LYS A 129 -6.85 -12.67 -6.16
CA LYS A 129 -5.42 -12.81 -5.92
C LYS A 129 -4.99 -12.17 -4.59
N SER A 130 -5.54 -11.00 -4.28
CA SER A 130 -5.25 -10.27 -3.05
C SER A 130 -5.66 -11.06 -1.80
N LEU A 131 -6.86 -11.63 -1.85
CA LEU A 131 -7.43 -12.50 -0.81
C LEU A 131 -7.03 -13.96 -1.00
N GLY A 132 -6.01 -14.23 -1.83
CA GLY A 132 -5.60 -15.55 -2.27
C GLY A 132 -4.77 -16.34 -1.24
N SER A 133 -4.25 -15.66 -0.22
CA SER A 133 -3.28 -16.23 0.72
C SER A 133 -3.89 -17.32 1.59
N ILE A 134 -3.09 -18.29 2.02
CA ILE A 134 -3.53 -19.31 2.99
C ILE A 134 -3.86 -18.66 4.35
N LEU A 135 -4.59 -19.38 5.20
CA LEU A 135 -4.89 -18.91 6.55
C LEU A 135 -3.64 -18.98 7.44
N GLN A 136 -3.51 -18.00 8.33
CA GLN A 136 -2.49 -17.98 9.35
C GLN A 136 -2.78 -19.06 10.41
N VAL A 137 -1.74 -19.81 10.80
CA VAL A 137 -1.81 -20.79 11.88
C VAL A 137 -0.79 -20.47 12.97
N ASP A 138 -1.15 -20.75 14.23
CA ASP A 138 -0.24 -20.66 15.35
C ASP A 138 0.74 -21.85 15.40
N GLU A 139 1.65 -21.84 16.37
CA GLU A 139 2.63 -22.93 16.58
C GLU A 139 1.97 -24.30 16.84
N SER A 140 0.70 -24.31 17.25
CA SER A 140 -0.10 -25.51 17.49
C SER A 140 -0.93 -25.94 16.27
N GLY A 141 -0.84 -25.22 15.15
CA GLY A 141 -1.57 -25.50 13.92
C GLY A 141 -3.03 -25.01 13.94
N LYS A 142 -3.42 -24.16 14.89
CA LYS A 142 -4.77 -23.59 14.97
C LYS A 142 -4.82 -22.25 14.24
N ASN A 143 -5.93 -21.98 13.55
CA ASN A 143 -6.14 -20.71 12.87
C ASN A 143 -6.02 -19.52 13.85
N VAL A 144 -5.33 -18.48 13.41
CA VAL A 144 -5.30 -17.18 14.08
C VAL A 144 -6.51 -16.38 13.62
N PHE A 145 -7.19 -15.71 14.55
CA PHE A 145 -8.40 -14.96 14.29
C PHE A 145 -8.20 -13.48 14.60
N ASP A 146 -8.93 -12.62 13.88
CA ASP A 146 -9.02 -11.19 14.18
C ASP A 146 -9.96 -10.91 15.37
N GLU A 147 -10.15 -9.63 15.72
CA GLU A 147 -11.03 -9.22 16.81
C GLU A 147 -12.51 -9.57 16.56
N ASN A 148 -12.89 -9.87 15.32
CA ASN A 148 -14.25 -10.23 14.90
C ASN A 148 -14.45 -11.74 14.77
N GLY A 149 -13.43 -12.55 15.06
CA GLY A 149 -13.48 -14.00 14.93
C GLY A 149 -13.36 -14.51 13.49
N GLN A 150 -12.86 -13.70 12.57
CA GLN A 150 -12.52 -14.13 11.21
C GLN A 150 -11.08 -14.67 11.15
N PRO A 151 -10.84 -15.82 10.50
CA PRO A 151 -9.50 -16.31 10.28
C PRO A 151 -8.65 -15.29 9.50
N LEU A 152 -7.46 -14.98 10.01
CA LEU A 152 -6.50 -14.11 9.34
C LEU A 152 -5.82 -14.85 8.20
N LEU A 153 -5.51 -14.10 7.14
CA LEU A 153 -4.65 -14.57 6.07
C LEU A 153 -3.19 -14.50 6.52
N GLU A 154 -2.33 -15.35 5.95
CA GLU A 154 -0.89 -15.17 6.08
C GLU A 154 -0.48 -13.77 5.56
N PRO A 155 0.44 -13.05 6.25
CA PRO A 155 0.82 -11.67 5.94
C PRO A 155 1.63 -11.54 4.64
N SER A 156 0.94 -11.77 3.53
CA SER A 156 1.40 -11.64 2.16
C SER A 156 1.48 -10.18 1.76
N GLY A 157 2.51 -9.82 0.99
CA GLY A 157 2.64 -8.47 0.45
C GLY A 157 1.54 -8.08 -0.55
N GLY A 158 0.68 -9.01 -0.96
CA GLY A 158 -0.37 -8.83 -1.99
C GLY A 158 -1.75 -8.45 -1.48
N PHE A 159 -1.99 -8.39 -0.15
CA PHE A 159 -3.25 -7.85 0.37
C PHE A 159 -3.39 -6.37 -0.03
N LEU A 160 -4.56 -5.98 -0.52
CA LEU A 160 -4.80 -4.64 -1.07
C LEU A 160 -5.51 -3.76 -0.05
N GLN A 161 -4.94 -2.58 0.18
CA GLN A 161 -5.62 -1.44 0.78
C GLN A 161 -6.29 -0.65 -0.35
N VAL A 162 -7.50 -0.17 -0.14
CA VAL A 162 -8.36 0.32 -1.22
C VAL A 162 -9.06 1.63 -0.88
N ALA A 163 -9.37 2.40 -1.90
CA ALA A 163 -10.31 3.51 -1.86
C ALA A 163 -11.20 3.46 -3.10
N GLY A 164 -12.45 3.94 -3.00
CA GLY A 164 -13.40 3.86 -4.12
C GLY A 164 -13.89 2.44 -4.45
N ALA A 165 -13.58 1.45 -3.61
CA ALA A 165 -14.12 0.10 -3.69
C ALA A 165 -14.57 -0.38 -2.30
N ARG A 166 -15.68 -1.13 -2.24
CA ARG A 166 -16.13 -1.86 -1.05
C ARG A 166 -16.11 -3.34 -1.38
N VAL A 167 -15.31 -4.12 -0.66
CA VAL A 167 -15.14 -5.55 -0.91
C VAL A 167 -15.67 -6.30 0.29
N TYR A 168 -16.69 -7.12 0.07
CA TYR A 168 -17.24 -7.99 1.08
C TYR A 168 -16.70 -9.40 0.84
N TYR A 169 -16.03 -9.96 1.84
CA TYR A 169 -15.40 -11.26 1.72
C TYR A 169 -15.53 -12.10 2.99
N ASP A 170 -15.38 -13.40 2.84
CA ASP A 170 -15.41 -14.40 3.91
C ASP A 170 -14.20 -15.33 3.78
N THR A 171 -13.26 -15.23 4.72
CA THR A 171 -12.01 -16.01 4.74
C THR A 171 -12.22 -17.47 5.14
N THR A 172 -13.40 -17.85 5.65
CA THR A 172 -13.75 -19.24 5.96
C THR A 172 -14.08 -20.05 4.70
N LEU A 173 -14.38 -19.38 3.60
CA LEU A 173 -14.63 -20.02 2.31
C LEU A 173 -13.33 -20.42 1.61
N PRO A 174 -13.39 -21.41 0.70
CA PRO A 174 -12.27 -21.73 -0.19
C PRO A 174 -11.80 -20.48 -0.94
N THR A 175 -10.49 -20.37 -1.20
CA THR A 175 -9.83 -19.17 -1.75
C THR A 175 -10.59 -18.51 -2.91
N GLU A 176 -11.01 -19.29 -3.91
CA GLU A 176 -11.72 -18.81 -5.11
C GLU A 176 -13.16 -18.31 -4.86
N LYS A 177 -13.70 -18.54 -3.66
CA LYS A 177 -15.08 -18.20 -3.27
C LYS A 177 -15.15 -17.19 -2.13
N ARG A 178 -14.01 -16.60 -1.74
CA ARG A 178 -13.95 -15.67 -0.61
C ARG A 178 -14.70 -14.37 -0.89
N ILE A 179 -14.77 -13.93 -2.14
CA ILE A 179 -15.45 -12.68 -2.50
C ILE A 179 -16.96 -12.92 -2.56
N LEU A 180 -17.70 -12.18 -1.75
CA LEU A 180 -19.16 -12.20 -1.73
C LEU A 180 -19.75 -11.13 -2.64
N SER A 181 -19.19 -9.92 -2.60
CA SER A 181 -19.56 -8.83 -3.50
C SER A 181 -18.48 -7.75 -3.53
N ILE A 182 -18.46 -7.00 -4.62
CA ILE A 182 -17.61 -5.81 -4.79
C ILE A 182 -18.52 -4.69 -5.28
N ASP A 183 -18.50 -3.56 -4.59
CA ASP A 183 -19.10 -2.32 -5.07
C ASP A 183 -17.99 -1.33 -5.44
N ILE A 184 -18.15 -0.66 -6.58
CA ILE A 184 -17.21 0.33 -7.10
C ILE A 184 -17.86 1.71 -7.10
N LEU A 185 -17.07 2.73 -6.75
CA LEU A 185 -17.47 4.12 -6.79
C LEU A 185 -17.61 4.59 -8.23
N ASP A 186 -18.74 5.24 -8.51
CA ASP A 186 -18.93 6.06 -9.70
C ASP A 186 -18.38 7.47 -9.40
N PRO A 187 -17.26 7.89 -10.05
CA PRO A 187 -16.60 9.15 -9.72
C PRO A 187 -17.39 10.40 -10.17
N GLU A 188 -18.44 10.24 -10.99
CA GLU A 188 -19.29 11.36 -11.39
C GLU A 188 -20.45 11.57 -10.41
N THR A 189 -21.00 10.49 -9.86
CA THR A 189 -22.17 10.55 -8.97
C THR A 189 -21.82 10.43 -7.48
N GLY A 190 -20.64 9.91 -7.16
CA GLY A 190 -20.23 9.62 -5.78
C GLY A 190 -20.94 8.39 -5.17
N VAL A 191 -21.67 7.62 -5.98
CA VAL A 191 -22.47 6.47 -5.53
C VAL A 191 -21.72 5.17 -5.81
N TYR A 192 -21.77 4.24 -4.86
CA TYR A 192 -21.25 2.89 -5.04
C TYR A 192 -22.26 2.01 -5.78
N LYS A 193 -21.80 1.31 -6.81
CA LYS A 193 -22.60 0.38 -7.62
C LYS A 193 -21.94 -1.01 -7.61
N PRO A 194 -22.71 -2.10 -7.67
CA PRO A 194 -22.15 -3.43 -7.81
C PRO A 194 -21.23 -3.53 -9.03
N LEU A 195 -20.10 -4.21 -8.88
CA LEU A 195 -19.11 -4.41 -9.94
C LEU A 195 -19.76 -5.11 -11.15
N ASN A 196 -19.79 -4.43 -12.28
CA ASN A 196 -20.10 -5.03 -13.57
C ASN A 196 -18.81 -5.57 -14.21
N THR A 197 -18.70 -6.88 -14.39
CA THR A 197 -17.49 -7.54 -14.93
C THR A 197 -17.21 -7.23 -16.39
N THR A 198 -18.21 -6.74 -17.14
CA THR A 198 -18.09 -6.41 -18.57
C THR A 198 -17.76 -4.95 -18.83
N GLU A 199 -17.93 -4.09 -17.82
CA GLU A 199 -17.61 -2.67 -17.91
C GLU A 199 -16.12 -2.41 -17.72
N THR A 200 -15.69 -1.24 -18.19
CA THR A 200 -14.33 -0.76 -18.06
C THR A 200 -14.25 0.34 -17.02
N TYR A 201 -13.23 0.29 -16.18
CA TYR A 201 -13.00 1.21 -15.08
C TYR A 201 -11.60 1.80 -15.18
N TYR A 202 -11.42 2.97 -14.57
CA TYR A 202 -10.11 3.58 -14.38
C TYR A 202 -9.64 3.32 -12.95
N LEU A 203 -8.46 2.71 -12.84
CA LEU A 203 -7.84 2.34 -11.56
C LEU A 203 -6.53 3.10 -11.42
N VAL A 204 -6.35 3.77 -10.28
CA VAL A 204 -5.08 4.41 -9.91
C VAL A 204 -4.34 3.56 -8.89
N THR A 205 -3.03 3.42 -9.07
CA THR A 205 -2.18 2.56 -8.24
C THR A 205 -0.72 3.02 -8.32
N ASN A 206 0.16 2.37 -7.56
CA ASN A 206 1.59 2.45 -7.81
C ASN A 206 2.00 1.68 -9.10
N ASP A 207 3.05 2.15 -9.76
CA ASP A 207 3.64 1.54 -10.95
C ASP A 207 4.07 0.08 -10.76
N PHE A 208 4.51 -0.28 -9.55
CA PHE A 208 4.83 -1.67 -9.19
C PHE A 208 3.66 -2.61 -9.47
N LEU A 209 2.43 -2.26 -9.05
CA LEU A 209 1.24 -3.05 -9.33
C LEU A 209 0.77 -2.88 -10.78
N ALA A 210 0.92 -1.70 -11.38
CA ALA A 210 0.51 -1.38 -12.75
C ALA A 210 1.12 -2.31 -13.82
N CYS A 211 2.21 -3.01 -13.51
CA CYS A 211 2.85 -3.97 -14.43
C CYS A 211 2.33 -5.42 -14.35
N TRP A 212 1.34 -5.73 -13.49
CA TRP A 212 0.91 -7.12 -13.21
C TRP A 212 -0.58 -7.38 -13.45
N TRP A 213 -1.16 -6.80 -14.51
CA TRP A 213 -2.57 -6.96 -14.90
C TRP A 213 -2.74 -7.88 -16.11
#